data_AF-A0A147J5S1-F1
#
_entry.id   AF-A0A147J5S1-F1
#
_cell.length_a   1.000
_cell.length_b   1.000
_cell.length_c   1.000
_cell.angle_alpha   90.00
_cell.angle_beta   90.00
_cell.angle_gamma   90.00
#
_symmetry.space_group_name_H-M   'P 1'
#
loop_
_entity.id
_entity.type
_entity.pdbx_description
1 polymer ?
#
loop_
_entity_poly.entity_id
_entity_poly.type
_entity_poly.pdbx_seq_one_letter_code
_entity_poly.pdbx_strand_id
1 'polypeptide(L)'
;MAMRASAYRMIGGFLPLPSGEDARLLDDASRAGLRVRRDAAMVVETSSRREGRIAGGLAGLLRALDQGELPRMADPRGAAWQWRAQAAARQGFGAMDRLEERARLGERLGLTADHVLGVVRDCPNAEAFAMRIVPAAPIHNDMVSLDEAEDILTILENRCCEIAA
;
A
#
# COMPACT_ATOMS: atom_id res chain seq x y z
N MET A 1 4.01 6.81 14.17
CA MET A 1 4.64 5.52 13.83
C MET A 1 5.51 5.06 14.98
N ALA A 2 5.56 3.75 15.27
CA ALA A 2 6.49 3.18 16.23
C ALA A 2 7.15 1.94 15.64
N MET A 3 8.46 1.77 15.87
CA MET A 3 9.24 0.65 15.35
C MET A 3 10.31 0.25 16.37
N ARG A 4 10.59 -1.06 16.47
CA ARG A 4 11.73 -1.56 17.26
C ARG A 4 13.04 -1.06 16.65
N ALA A 5 13.95 -0.54 17.47
CA ALA A 5 15.24 -0.04 17.01
C ALA A 5 16.07 -1.09 16.23
N SER A 6 15.95 -2.38 16.59
CA SER A 6 16.58 -3.47 15.84
C SER A 6 16.02 -3.62 14.42
N ALA A 7 14.71 -3.50 14.26
CA ALA A 7 14.05 -3.56 12.95
C ALA A 7 14.42 -2.34 12.10
N TYR A 8 14.45 -1.15 12.70
CA TYR A 8 14.88 0.08 12.02
C TYR A 8 16.30 -0.04 11.47
N ARG A 9 17.25 -0.53 12.27
CA ARG A 9 18.63 -0.77 11.83
C ARG A 9 18.74 -1.86 10.76
N MET A 10 17.96 -2.93 10.89
CA MET A 10 17.96 -4.05 9.94
C MET A 10 17.58 -3.60 8.52
N ILE A 11 16.63 -2.67 8.39
CA ILE A 11 16.18 -2.15 7.09
C ILE A 11 16.93 -0.89 6.63
N GLY A 12 17.98 -0.47 7.34
CA GLY A 12 18.80 0.69 6.99
C GLY A 12 18.26 2.05 7.44
N GLY A 13 17.09 2.09 8.06
CA GLY A 13 16.47 3.31 8.59
C GLY A 13 15.89 4.23 7.52
N PHE A 14 15.73 5.52 7.84
CA PHE A 14 15.20 6.50 6.90
C PHE A 14 16.19 6.79 5.77
N LEU A 15 15.70 6.70 4.54
CA LEU A 15 16.38 7.23 3.37
C LEU A 15 16.26 8.75 3.34
N PRO A 16 17.29 9.47 2.83
CA PRO A 16 17.27 10.93 2.72
C PRO A 16 16.38 11.39 1.54
N LEU A 17 15.08 11.16 1.65
CA LEU A 17 14.09 11.57 0.67
C LEU A 17 13.54 12.97 1.00
N PRO A 18 13.19 13.78 -0.02
CA PRO A 18 12.59 15.10 0.21
C PRO A 18 11.17 15.00 0.81
N SER A 19 10.46 13.89 0.57
CA SER A 19 9.16 13.56 1.14
C SER A 19 8.88 12.05 1.04
N GLY A 20 7.96 11.55 1.86
CA GLY A 20 7.49 10.16 1.82
C GLY A 20 8.48 9.14 2.40
N GLU A 21 9.41 9.59 3.24
CA GLU A 21 10.39 8.75 3.92
C GLU A 21 9.73 7.71 4.84
N ASP A 22 8.59 8.06 5.44
CA ASP A 22 7.80 7.20 6.31
C ASP A 22 7.07 6.10 5.53
N ALA A 23 6.43 6.45 4.41
CA ALA A 23 5.82 5.50 3.50
C ALA A 23 6.87 4.53 2.94
N ARG A 24 8.05 5.03 2.57
CA ARG A 24 9.16 4.21 2.11
C ARG A 24 9.68 3.26 3.18
N LEU A 25 9.86 3.73 4.41
CA LEU A 25 10.28 2.89 5.55
C LEU A 25 9.29 1.74 5.80
N LEU A 26 7.98 2.00 5.68
CA LEU A 26 6.95 0.98 5.83
C LEU A 26 6.93 -0.04 4.67
N ASP A 27 7.18 0.41 3.45
CA ASP A 27 7.31 -0.47 2.28
C ASP A 27 8.55 -1.37 2.41
N ASP A 28 9.71 -0.80 2.75
CA ASP A 28 10.94 -1.55 2.98
C ASP A 28 10.78 -2.57 4.13
N ALA A 29 10.09 -2.19 5.21
CA ALA A 29 9.77 -3.11 6.31
C ALA A 29 8.92 -4.30 5.83
N SER A 30 7.85 -4.04 5.08
CA SER A 30 6.96 -5.09 4.56
C SER A 30 7.68 -5.98 3.53
N ARG A 31 8.51 -5.39 2.64
CA ARG A 31 9.36 -6.12 1.68
C ARG A 31 10.46 -6.94 2.34
N ALA A 32 10.90 -6.56 3.55
CA ALA A 32 11.80 -7.35 4.38
C ALA A 32 11.05 -8.47 5.15
N GLY A 33 9.72 -8.53 5.05
CA GLY A 33 8.89 -9.52 5.73
C GLY A 33 8.60 -9.19 7.19
N LEU A 34 8.80 -7.93 7.61
CA LEU A 34 8.41 -7.48 8.94
C LEU A 34 6.88 -7.31 9.03
N ARG A 35 6.33 -7.58 10.22
CA ARG A 35 4.92 -7.33 10.49
C ARG A 35 4.66 -5.82 10.64
N VAL A 36 3.92 -5.25 9.70
CA VAL A 36 3.42 -3.87 9.78
C VAL A 36 1.94 -3.88 10.20
N ARG A 37 1.64 -3.41 11.41
CA ARG A 37 0.26 -3.30 11.91
C ARG A 37 -0.31 -1.92 11.62
N ARG A 38 -1.51 -1.88 11.04
CA ARG A 38 -2.38 -0.70 10.97
C ARG A 38 -3.59 -0.99 11.84
N ASP A 39 -3.90 -0.10 12.77
CA ASP A 39 -4.95 -0.29 13.77
C ASP A 39 -5.78 1.00 13.84
N ALA A 40 -7.08 0.89 13.56
CA ALA A 40 -7.99 2.04 13.55
C ALA A 40 -8.21 2.64 14.94
N ALA A 41 -7.93 1.89 16.01
CA ALA A 41 -7.97 2.41 17.38
C ALA A 41 -6.75 3.28 17.71
N MET A 42 -5.68 3.23 16.91
CA MET A 42 -4.48 4.06 17.11
C MET A 42 -4.67 5.45 16.47
N VAL A 43 -5.39 6.32 17.19
CA VAL A 43 -5.62 7.71 16.78
C VAL A 43 -4.51 8.63 17.30
N VAL A 44 -4.07 9.57 16.46
CA VAL A 44 -3.08 10.60 16.82
C VAL A 44 -3.57 11.97 16.38
N GLU A 45 -3.33 12.98 17.20
CA GLU A 45 -3.55 14.37 16.82
C GLU A 45 -2.38 14.86 15.95
N THR A 46 -2.70 15.36 14.77
CA THR A 46 -1.70 15.89 13.83
C THR A 46 -1.77 17.41 13.82
N SER A 47 -0.62 18.07 13.96
CA SER A 47 -0.52 19.54 13.98
C SER A 47 -1.14 20.17 12.72
N SER A 48 -2.09 21.09 12.91
CA SER A 48 -2.77 21.86 11.85
C SER A 48 -2.08 23.20 11.50
N ARG A 49 -0.79 23.35 11.84
CA ARG A 49 -0.01 24.55 11.53
C ARG A 49 0.04 24.83 10.03
N ARG A 50 0.00 26.11 9.65
CA ARG A 50 0.14 26.58 8.27
C ARG A 50 1.61 26.78 7.86
N GLU A 51 2.54 26.80 8.81
CA GLU A 51 3.97 26.92 8.53
C GLU A 51 4.65 25.55 8.63
N GLY A 52 5.07 25.02 7.48
CA GLY A 52 5.68 23.69 7.34
C GLY A 52 7.12 23.78 6.86
N ARG A 53 7.89 22.71 7.09
CA ARG A 53 9.30 22.62 6.65
C ARG A 53 9.43 22.09 5.21
N ILE A 54 8.40 21.42 4.70
CA ILE A 54 8.41 20.71 3.42
C ILE A 54 7.33 21.29 2.51
N ALA A 55 7.71 21.63 1.27
CA ALA A 55 6.77 22.03 0.23
C ALA A 55 5.88 20.84 -0.16
N GLY A 56 4.58 21.07 -0.39
CA GLY A 56 3.62 20.01 -0.69
C GLY A 56 3.24 19.10 0.48
N GLY A 57 3.74 19.37 1.70
CA GLY A 57 3.27 18.67 2.92
C GLY A 57 1.91 19.20 3.41
N LEU A 58 1.41 18.63 4.52
CA LEU A 58 0.11 18.97 5.11
C LEU A 58 -0.10 20.48 5.32
N ALA A 59 0.92 21.22 5.77
CA ALA A 59 0.82 22.67 5.96
C ALA A 59 0.54 23.41 4.63
N GLY A 60 1.11 22.94 3.52
CA GLY A 60 0.81 23.46 2.19
C GLY A 60 -0.62 23.13 1.75
N LEU A 61 -1.05 21.89 1.96
CA LEU A 61 -2.43 21.46 1.70
C LEU A 61 -3.43 22.31 2.49
N LEU A 62 -3.20 22.53 3.78
CA LEU A 62 -4.08 23.34 4.63
C LEU A 62 -4.19 24.79 4.14
N ARG A 63 -3.10 25.41 3.66
CA ARG A 63 -3.18 26.75 3.07
C ARG A 63 -3.96 26.79 1.76
N ALA A 64 -3.83 25.76 0.93
CA ALA A 64 -4.60 25.63 -0.31
C ALA A 64 -6.11 25.49 0.01
N LEU A 65 -6.45 24.67 1.01
CA LEU A 65 -7.82 24.54 1.53
C LEU A 65 -8.35 25.88 2.06
N ASP A 66 -7.55 26.63 2.83
CA ASP A 66 -7.90 27.96 3.34
C ASP A 66 -8.17 28.96 2.18
N GLN A 67 -7.66 28.70 0.97
CA GLN A 67 -7.87 29.49 -0.26
C GLN A 67 -9.01 28.97 -1.14
N GLY A 68 -9.70 27.90 -0.73
CA GLY A 68 -10.81 27.29 -1.47
C GLY A 68 -10.39 26.28 -2.53
N GLU A 69 -9.12 25.87 -2.58
CA GLU A 69 -8.69 24.75 -3.43
C GLU A 69 -9.19 23.43 -2.85
N LEU A 70 -9.75 22.56 -3.69
CA LEU A 70 -10.18 21.22 -3.29
C LEU A 70 -9.06 20.20 -3.52
N PRO A 71 -8.84 19.26 -2.57
CA PRO A 71 -7.83 18.24 -2.73
C PRO A 71 -8.21 17.28 -3.86
N ARG A 72 -7.19 16.82 -4.57
CA ARG A 72 -7.31 15.65 -5.46
C ARG A 72 -6.80 14.42 -4.73
N MET A 73 -7.47 13.31 -4.91
CA MET A 73 -7.18 12.05 -4.25
C MET A 73 -6.69 11.02 -5.26
N ALA A 74 -5.77 10.14 -4.86
CA ALA A 74 -5.47 8.96 -5.66
C ALA A 74 -6.74 8.12 -5.81
N ASP A 75 -6.99 7.57 -7.00
CA ASP A 75 -8.19 6.78 -7.26
C ASP A 75 -8.28 5.56 -6.32
N PRO A 76 -9.31 5.47 -5.45
CA PRO A 76 -9.40 4.39 -4.47
C PRO A 76 -9.50 2.99 -5.09
N ARG A 77 -9.91 2.87 -6.36
CA ARG A 77 -9.96 1.59 -7.08
C ARG A 77 -8.58 0.96 -7.20
N GLY A 78 -7.54 1.77 -7.44
CA GLY A 78 -6.16 1.29 -7.55
C GLY A 78 -5.66 0.70 -6.24
N ALA A 79 -5.84 1.42 -5.13
CA ALA A 79 -5.47 0.93 -3.81
C ALA A 79 -6.23 -0.36 -3.45
N ALA A 80 -7.55 -0.39 -3.69
CA ALA A 80 -8.38 -1.56 -3.42
C ALA A 80 -7.98 -2.78 -4.26
N TRP A 81 -7.65 -2.60 -5.55
CA TRP A 81 -7.13 -3.67 -6.39
C TRP A 81 -5.81 -4.21 -5.82
N GLN A 82 -4.88 -3.32 -5.48
CA GLN A 82 -3.56 -3.70 -4.99
C GLN A 82 -3.66 -4.47 -3.67
N TRP A 83 -4.48 -3.99 -2.72
CA TRP A 83 -4.67 -4.68 -1.44
C TRP A 83 -5.32 -6.06 -1.61
N ARG A 84 -6.31 -6.19 -2.50
CA ARG A 84 -6.91 -7.50 -2.81
C ARG A 84 -5.91 -8.45 -3.45
N ALA A 85 -5.09 -7.97 -4.39
CA ALA A 85 -4.04 -8.76 -5.02
C ALA A 85 -2.99 -9.21 -4.00
N GLN A 86 -2.54 -8.32 -3.11
CA GLN A 86 -1.62 -8.65 -2.03
C GLN A 86 -2.23 -9.64 -1.04
N ALA A 87 -3.50 -9.47 -0.65
CA ALA A 87 -4.19 -10.42 0.22
C ALA A 87 -4.26 -11.83 -0.40
N ALA A 88 -4.58 -11.93 -1.70
CA ALA A 88 -4.58 -13.20 -2.42
C ALA A 88 -3.17 -13.82 -2.51
N ALA A 89 -2.14 -13.01 -2.77
CA ALA A 89 -0.75 -13.49 -2.79
C ALA A 89 -0.32 -14.03 -1.42
N ARG A 90 -0.69 -13.36 -0.31
CA ARG A 90 -0.43 -13.86 1.05
C ARG A 90 -1.12 -15.21 1.31
N GLN A 91 -2.41 -15.30 0.96
CA GLN A 91 -3.21 -16.52 1.14
C GLN A 91 -2.63 -17.71 0.35
N GLY A 92 -2.20 -17.48 -0.88
CA GLY A 92 -1.68 -18.54 -1.76
C GLY A 92 -0.23 -18.95 -1.49
N PHE A 93 0.54 -18.17 -0.72
CA PHE A 93 1.99 -18.36 -0.57
C PHE A 93 2.39 -19.79 -0.17
N GLY A 94 1.64 -20.43 0.73
CA GLY A 94 1.92 -21.79 1.21
C GLY A 94 1.75 -22.90 0.16
N ALA A 95 1.10 -22.62 -0.97
CA ALA A 95 0.84 -23.58 -2.05
C ALA A 95 1.68 -23.31 -3.31
N MET A 96 2.67 -22.41 -3.22
CA MET A 96 3.50 -22.00 -4.36
C MET A 96 4.53 -23.05 -4.80
N ASP A 97 4.60 -24.20 -4.12
CA ASP A 97 5.31 -25.40 -4.59
C ASP A 97 4.66 -26.00 -5.83
N ARG A 98 3.33 -25.85 -5.97
CA ARG A 98 2.52 -26.35 -7.08
C ARG A 98 2.61 -25.44 -8.30
N LEU A 99 2.87 -26.02 -9.47
CA LEU A 99 2.96 -25.27 -10.73
C LEU A 99 1.65 -24.57 -11.09
N GLU A 100 0.50 -25.23 -10.87
CA GLU A 100 -0.82 -24.69 -11.17
C GLU A 100 -1.11 -23.39 -10.41
N GLU A 101 -0.78 -23.34 -9.12
CA GLU A 101 -0.97 -22.15 -8.29
C GLU A 101 -0.07 -20.99 -8.74
N ARG A 102 1.18 -21.29 -9.10
CA ARG A 102 2.11 -20.30 -9.67
C ARG A 102 1.60 -19.77 -11.00
N ALA A 103 1.12 -20.64 -11.89
CA ALA A 103 0.58 -20.26 -13.18
C ALA A 103 -0.67 -19.37 -13.04
N ARG A 104 -1.59 -19.74 -12.15
CA ARG A 104 -2.81 -18.97 -11.86
C ARG A 104 -2.53 -17.58 -11.30
N LEU A 105 -1.58 -17.48 -10.36
CA LEU A 105 -1.16 -16.18 -9.82
C LEU A 105 -0.43 -15.36 -10.89
N GLY A 106 0.47 -16.00 -11.65
CA GLY A 106 1.21 -15.38 -12.73
C GLY A 106 0.28 -14.76 -13.78
N GLU A 107 -0.68 -15.53 -14.30
CA GLU A 107 -1.67 -15.04 -15.26
C GLU A 107 -2.42 -13.81 -14.75
N ARG A 108 -2.89 -13.83 -13.49
CA ARG A 108 -3.58 -12.70 -12.86
C ARG A 108 -2.75 -11.43 -12.75
N LEU A 109 -1.42 -11.57 -12.63
CA LEU A 109 -0.49 -10.45 -12.46
C LEU A 109 0.27 -10.09 -13.74
N GLY A 110 0.05 -10.83 -14.84
CA GLY A 110 0.83 -10.68 -16.08
C GLY A 110 2.27 -11.16 -15.97
N LEU A 111 2.53 -12.19 -15.16
CA LEU A 111 3.86 -12.76 -14.88
C LEU A 111 3.91 -14.25 -15.27
N THR A 112 5.11 -14.76 -15.55
CA THR A 112 5.30 -16.21 -15.79
C THR A 112 5.34 -16.98 -14.47
N ALA A 113 4.99 -18.26 -14.50
CA ALA A 113 5.11 -19.14 -13.33
C ALA A 113 6.55 -19.23 -12.79
N ASP A 114 7.55 -19.14 -13.67
CA ASP A 114 8.97 -19.12 -13.30
C ASP A 114 9.36 -17.83 -12.58
N HIS A 115 8.85 -16.68 -13.02
CA HIS A 115 9.06 -15.41 -12.32
C HIS A 115 8.45 -15.46 -10.92
N VAL A 116 7.22 -15.98 -10.80
CA VAL A 116 6.57 -16.18 -9.49
C VAL A 116 7.44 -17.08 -8.60
N LEU A 117 7.95 -18.20 -9.12
CA LEU A 117 8.83 -19.11 -8.36
C LEU A 117 10.12 -18.42 -7.91
N GLY A 118 10.73 -17.60 -8.76
CA GLY A 118 11.90 -16.80 -8.41
C GLY A 118 11.63 -15.90 -7.21
N VAL A 119 10.56 -15.11 -7.27
CA VAL A 119 10.19 -14.22 -6.16
C VAL A 119 9.87 -15.00 -4.89
N VAL A 120 9.17 -16.14 -4.98
CA VAL A 120 8.90 -17.00 -3.81
C VAL A 120 10.20 -17.41 -3.11
N ARG A 121 11.23 -17.83 -3.87
CA ARG A 121 12.52 -18.27 -3.32
C ARG A 121 13.27 -17.16 -2.60
N ASP A 122 13.11 -15.92 -3.04
CA ASP A 122 13.78 -14.75 -2.47
C ASP A 122 13.02 -14.14 -1.28
N CYS A 123 11.83 -14.65 -0.96
CA CYS A 123 10.96 -14.08 0.06
C CYS A 123 10.98 -14.91 1.36
N PRO A 124 11.28 -14.28 2.51
CA PRO A 124 11.30 -14.99 3.79
C PRO A 124 9.91 -15.41 4.29
N ASN A 125 8.84 -14.78 3.79
CA ASN A 125 7.46 -15.08 4.19
C ASN A 125 6.44 -14.50 3.18
N ALA A 126 5.17 -14.80 3.44
CA ALA A 126 4.03 -14.38 2.64
C ALA A 126 3.87 -12.84 2.52
N GLU A 127 4.27 -12.07 3.55
CA GLU A 127 4.22 -10.61 3.51
C GLU A 127 5.24 -10.06 2.50
N ALA A 128 6.50 -10.47 2.64
CA ALA A 128 7.56 -10.09 1.70
C ALA A 128 7.20 -10.49 0.27
N PHE A 129 6.64 -11.69 0.09
CA PHE A 129 6.17 -12.18 -1.20
C PHE A 129 5.11 -11.26 -1.80
N ALA A 130 4.02 -10.99 -1.07
CA ALA A 130 2.93 -10.15 -1.56
C ALA A 130 3.40 -8.74 -1.93
N MET A 131 4.30 -8.15 -1.13
CA MET A 131 4.83 -6.81 -1.41
C MET A 131 5.81 -6.75 -2.59
N ARG A 132 6.47 -7.87 -2.91
CA ARG A 132 7.43 -7.95 -4.03
C ARG A 132 6.81 -8.41 -5.34
N ILE A 133 5.80 -9.29 -5.31
CA ILE A 133 5.19 -9.86 -6.52
C ILE A 133 4.04 -9.01 -7.08
N VAL A 134 3.27 -8.34 -6.21
CA VAL A 134 2.13 -7.53 -6.67
C VAL A 134 2.66 -6.20 -7.20
N PRO A 135 2.37 -5.85 -8.46
CA PRO A 135 2.86 -4.61 -9.04
C PRO A 135 2.13 -3.40 -8.46
N ALA A 136 2.52 -2.21 -8.91
CA ALA A 136 1.66 -1.04 -8.81
C ALA A 136 0.31 -1.36 -9.47
N ALA A 137 -0.76 -0.76 -8.95
CA ALA A 137 -2.09 -0.96 -9.53
C ALA A 137 -2.07 -0.59 -11.03
N PRO A 138 -2.73 -1.37 -11.89
CA PRO A 138 -2.90 -0.98 -13.29
C PRO A 138 -3.57 0.39 -13.35
N ILE A 139 -3.24 1.17 -14.38
CA ILE A 139 -3.58 2.59 -14.49
C ILE A 139 -5.09 2.78 -14.33
N HIS A 140 -5.49 3.39 -13.23
CA HIS A 140 -6.76 4.09 -13.06
C HIS A 140 -6.50 5.58 -13.28
N ASN A 141 -7.53 6.42 -13.36
CA ASN A 141 -7.33 7.87 -13.50
C ASN A 141 -6.46 8.32 -12.31
N ASP A 142 -5.23 8.80 -12.54
CA ASP A 142 -4.20 8.84 -11.48
C ASP A 142 -4.66 9.60 -10.24
N MET A 143 -5.54 10.60 -10.43
CA MET A 143 -6.11 11.40 -9.35
C MET A 143 -7.56 11.80 -9.68
N VAL A 144 -8.47 11.67 -8.72
CA VAL A 144 -9.91 12.01 -8.78
C VAL A 144 -10.23 13.17 -7.81
N SER A 145 -11.43 13.75 -7.89
CA SER A 145 -11.88 14.73 -6.86
C SER A 145 -12.16 14.03 -5.52
N LEU A 146 -12.31 14.80 -4.44
CA LEU A 146 -12.72 14.26 -3.14
C LEU A 146 -14.09 13.56 -3.23
N ASP A 147 -15.10 14.25 -3.77
CA ASP A 147 -16.45 13.70 -3.91
C ASP A 147 -16.46 12.39 -4.72
N GLU A 148 -15.72 12.35 -5.85
CA GLU A 148 -15.61 11.14 -6.66
C GLU A 148 -14.91 10.01 -5.89
N ALA A 149 -13.88 10.32 -5.08
CA ALA A 149 -13.23 9.32 -4.24
C ALA A 149 -14.18 8.75 -3.18
N GLU A 150 -15.01 9.59 -2.55
CA GLU A 150 -16.01 9.16 -1.55
C GLU A 150 -17.09 8.26 -2.16
N ASP A 151 -17.58 8.61 -3.35
CA ASP A 151 -18.53 7.78 -4.12
C ASP A 151 -17.93 6.40 -4.46
N ILE A 152 -16.68 6.39 -4.93
CA ILE A 152 -15.95 5.16 -5.25
C ILE A 152 -15.77 4.28 -3.99
N LEU A 153 -15.38 4.88 -2.86
CA LEU A 153 -15.21 4.17 -1.59
C LEU A 153 -16.52 3.52 -1.12
N THR A 154 -17.63 4.27 -1.18
CA THR A 154 -18.96 3.78 -0.82
C THR A 154 -19.33 2.53 -1.65
N ILE A 155 -19.08 2.55 -2.96
CA ILE A 155 -19.32 1.40 -3.84
C ILE A 155 -18.43 0.21 -3.47
N LEU A 156 -17.15 0.45 -3.18
CA LEU A 156 -16.19 -0.60 -2.83
C LEU A 156 -16.52 -1.29 -1.51
N GLU A 157 -16.99 -0.54 -0.52
CA GLU A 157 -17.40 -1.04 0.80
C GLU A 157 -18.67 -1.89 0.68
N ASN A 158 -19.69 -1.40 -0.04
CA ASN A 158 -20.95 -2.12 -0.23
C ASN A 158 -20.77 -3.46 -0.97
N ARG A 159 -19.91 -3.48 -2.00
CA ARG A 159 -19.59 -4.73 -2.72
C ARG A 159 -18.86 -5.77 -1.86
N CYS A 160 -18.07 -5.34 -0.88
CA CYS A 160 -17.42 -6.27 0.04
C CYS A 160 -18.42 -6.89 1.03
N CYS A 161 -19.43 -6.13 1.46
CA CYS A 161 -20.49 -6.61 2.35
C CYS A 161 -21.37 -7.69 1.68
N GLU A 162 -21.67 -7.57 0.39
CA GLU A 162 -22.47 -8.56 -0.35
C GLU A 162 -21.75 -9.91 -0.58
N ILE A 163 -20.43 -9.93 -0.57
CA ILE A 163 -19.63 -11.17 -0.72
C ILE A 163 -19.44 -11.88 0.63
N ALA A 164 -19.65 -11.17 1.75
CA ALA A 164 -19.47 -11.68 3.11
C ALA A 164 -20.78 -12.02 3.84
N ALA A 165 -21.94 -11.81 3.20
CA ALA A 165 -23.28 -12.14 3.70
C ALA A 165 -23.82 -13.41 3.03
#